data_AF-A0A6G1KDF3-F1
#
_entry.id   AF-A0A6G1KDF3-F1
#
_cell.length_a   1.000
_cell.length_b   1.000
_cell.length_c   1.000
_cell.angle_alpha   90.00
_cell.angle_beta   90.00
_cell.angle_gamma   90.00
#
_symmetry.space_group_name_H-M   'P 1'
#
loop_
_entity.id
_entity.type
_entity.pdbx_description
1 polymer ?
#
loop_
_entity_poly.entity_id
_entity_poly.type
_entity_poly.pdbx_seq_one_letter_code
_entity_poly.pdbx_strand_id
1 'polypeptide(L)'
;MQARAEDSRRGKRPKIVILQDQKMQHIVPQLTRMLPALQIQDGRTLPRYHRPDSHQIFPPSSGVLAGGFGGVAGIFALFFFAEVPKVSKDIMQKVPILGSYFVKEIAPEDNPF
;
A
#
# COMPACT_ATOMS: atom_id res chain seq x y z
N MET A 1 -73.84 -12.08 29.43
CA MET A 1 -73.10 -11.94 30.72
C MET A 1 -71.66 -12.46 30.57
N GLN A 2 -70.75 -11.72 29.91
CA GLN A 2 -69.36 -12.16 29.68
C GLN A 2 -68.32 -11.03 29.89
N ALA A 3 -68.58 -10.07 30.79
CA ALA A 3 -67.67 -8.95 31.05
C ALA A 3 -67.16 -8.92 32.50
N ARG A 4 -66.92 -10.09 33.11
CA ARG A 4 -66.51 -10.18 34.52
C ARG A 4 -65.55 -11.35 34.80
N ALA A 5 -64.46 -11.45 34.04
CA ALA A 5 -63.41 -12.43 34.31
C ALA A 5 -61.97 -11.94 34.10
N GLU A 6 -61.74 -10.72 33.59
CA GLU A 6 -60.38 -10.25 33.26
C GLU A 6 -59.75 -9.27 34.25
N ASP A 7 -60.49 -8.78 35.25
CA ASP A 7 -59.96 -7.73 36.14
C ASP A 7 -59.23 -8.25 37.40
N SER A 8 -59.18 -9.57 37.60
CA SER A 8 -58.54 -10.19 38.78
C SER A 8 -57.13 -10.73 38.50
N ARG A 9 -56.39 -10.15 37.54
CA ARG A 9 -54.96 -10.44 37.33
C ARG A 9 -54.06 -9.21 37.38
N ARG A 10 -54.56 -8.07 37.86
CA ARG A 10 -53.81 -6.80 37.83
C ARG A 10 -53.18 -6.36 39.15
N GLY A 11 -53.16 -7.19 40.19
CA GLY A 11 -52.93 -6.67 41.54
C GLY A 11 -52.08 -7.48 42.50
N LYS A 12 -51.22 -8.41 42.06
CA LYS A 12 -50.32 -9.08 43.02
C LYS A 12 -48.96 -9.38 42.41
N ARG A 13 -48.16 -8.32 42.23
CA ARG A 13 -46.73 -8.49 41.97
C ARG A 13 -46.11 -9.21 43.18
N PRO A 14 -45.40 -10.32 43.00
CA PRO A 14 -44.79 -11.05 44.10
C PRO A 14 -43.85 -10.10 44.85
N LYS A 15 -43.87 -10.13 46.19
CA LYS A 15 -43.06 -9.23 47.03
C LYS A 15 -41.56 -9.28 46.68
N ILE A 16 -41.10 -10.44 46.19
CA ILE A 16 -39.73 -10.68 45.69
C ILE A 16 -39.42 -9.80 44.47
N VAL A 17 -40.37 -9.63 43.54
CA VAL A 17 -40.19 -8.81 42.33
C VAL A 17 -40.11 -7.32 42.70
N ILE A 18 -40.92 -6.87 43.66
CA ILE A 18 -40.90 -5.47 44.12
C ILE A 18 -39.60 -5.16 44.89
N LEU A 19 -39.13 -6.09 45.73
CA LEU A 19 -37.86 -5.95 46.45
C LEU A 19 -36.65 -5.97 45.51
N GLN A 20 -36.72 -6.76 44.43
CA GLN A 20 -35.66 -6.85 43.44
C GLN A 20 -35.62 -5.60 42.56
N ASP A 21 -36.78 -5.09 42.14
CA ASP A 21 -36.88 -3.79 41.46
C ASP A 21 -36.36 -2.67 42.38
N GLN A 22 -36.76 -2.64 43.65
CA GLN A 22 -36.29 -1.64 44.63
C GLN A 22 -34.78 -1.72 44.86
N LYS A 23 -34.22 -2.94 44.98
CA LYS A 23 -32.77 -3.14 45.13
C LYS A 23 -32.02 -2.75 43.85
N MET A 24 -32.58 -3.02 42.67
CA MET A 24 -32.01 -2.63 41.37
C MET A 24 -32.00 -1.10 41.19
N GLN A 25 -33.05 -0.39 41.63
CA GLN A 25 -33.11 1.08 41.49
C GLN A 25 -32.06 1.82 42.32
N HIS A 26 -31.58 1.25 43.43
CA HIS A 26 -30.52 1.86 44.23
C HIS A 26 -29.10 1.41 43.82
N ILE A 27 -28.95 0.23 43.22
CA ILE A 27 -27.63 -0.34 42.86
C ILE A 27 -27.18 0.05 41.45
N VAL A 28 -28.08 0.06 40.46
CA VAL A 28 -27.74 0.37 39.06
C VAL A 28 -27.14 1.77 38.90
N PRO A 29 -27.66 2.85 39.53
CA PRO A 29 -27.07 4.18 39.40
C PRO A 29 -25.66 4.29 40.01
N GLN A 30 -25.38 3.50 41.06
CA GLN A 30 -24.05 3.46 41.69
C GLN A 30 -23.04 2.78 40.76
N LEU A 31 -23.44 1.69 40.10
CA LEU A 31 -22.59 0.99 39.14
C LEU A 31 -22.33 1.85 37.89
N THR A 32 -23.34 2.58 37.40
CA THR A 32 -23.21 3.53 36.29
C THR A 32 -22.24 4.67 36.61
N ARG A 33 -22.17 5.12 37.87
CA ARG A 33 -21.22 6.17 38.32
C ARG A 33 -19.81 5.66 38.56
N MET A 34 -19.60 4.36 38.78
CA MET A 34 -18.27 3.74 38.96
C MET A 34 -17.65 3.25 37.65
N LEU A 35 -18.44 3.16 36.58
CA LEU A 35 -17.97 2.76 35.26
C LEU A 35 -16.95 3.68 34.54
N PRO A 36 -16.78 5.00 34.85
CA PRO A 36 -15.74 5.77 34.19
C PRO A 36 -14.31 5.41 34.65
N ALA A 37 -14.13 4.55 35.67
CA ALA A 37 -12.81 4.06 36.07
C ALA A 37 -12.25 2.96 35.16
N LEU A 38 -13.08 2.39 34.26
CA LEU A 38 -12.66 1.50 33.18
C LEU A 38 -12.50 2.22 31.84
N GLN A 39 -12.73 3.54 31.78
CA GLN A 39 -12.18 4.37 30.71
C GLN A 39 -10.68 4.45 30.96
N ILE A 40 -10.00 3.44 30.41
CA ILE A 40 -8.57 3.33 30.25
C ILE A 40 -7.96 4.73 30.07
N GLN A 41 -7.37 5.24 31.15
CA GLN A 41 -6.42 6.34 31.12
C GLN A 41 -5.12 5.84 30.49
N ASP A 42 -5.14 5.46 29.21
CA ASP A 42 -3.90 5.17 28.48
C ASP A 42 -3.52 6.39 27.65
N GLY A 43 -3.01 7.39 28.37
CA GLY A 43 -2.12 8.43 27.83
C GLY A 43 -0.76 7.87 27.41
N ARG A 44 -0.60 6.56 27.20
CA ARG A 44 0.57 6.02 26.51
C ARG A 44 0.31 6.18 25.03
N THR A 45 0.93 7.19 24.44
CA THR A 45 1.11 7.29 23.00
C THR A 45 1.82 6.02 22.53
N LEU A 46 1.05 5.00 22.15
CA LEU A 46 1.59 3.88 21.38
C LEU A 46 2.29 4.52 20.18
N PRO A 47 3.54 4.12 19.85
CA PRO A 47 4.15 4.59 18.62
C PRO A 47 3.16 4.23 17.52
N ARG A 48 2.57 5.26 16.89
CA ARG A 48 1.74 5.02 15.71
C ARG A 48 2.64 4.26 14.77
N TYR A 49 2.29 3.02 14.49
CA TYR A 49 2.80 2.35 13.33
C TYR A 49 2.34 3.20 12.16
N HIS A 50 3.23 4.06 11.67
CA HIS A 50 3.01 4.78 10.42
C HIS A 50 3.04 3.67 9.39
N ARG A 51 1.86 3.13 9.06
CA ARG A 51 1.67 2.33 7.86
C ARG A 51 2.33 3.18 6.77
N PRO A 52 3.38 2.69 6.09
CA PRO A 52 3.85 3.34 4.89
C PRO A 52 2.62 3.42 4.00
N ASP A 53 2.06 4.61 3.93
CA ASP A 53 0.96 4.96 3.08
C ASP A 53 1.48 4.67 1.68
N SER A 54 0.92 3.63 1.07
CA SER A 54 1.26 3.17 -0.26
C SER A 54 0.96 4.21 -1.36
N HIS A 55 0.68 5.45 -0.97
CA HIS A 55 0.41 6.62 -1.80
C HIS A 55 1.68 7.44 -2.06
N GLN A 56 2.83 7.07 -1.47
CA GLN A 56 4.13 7.70 -1.76
C GLN A 56 5.12 6.80 -2.50
N ILE A 57 4.85 5.49 -2.58
CA ILE A 57 5.57 4.60 -3.50
C ILE A 57 4.85 4.72 -4.83
N PHE A 58 5.23 5.71 -5.63
CA PHE A 58 4.84 5.74 -7.04
C PHE A 58 5.58 4.58 -7.72
N PRO A 59 4.91 3.46 -8.06
CA PRO A 59 5.55 2.46 -8.89
C PRO A 59 6.00 3.15 -10.18
N PRO A 60 7.21 2.88 -10.69
CA PRO A 60 7.61 3.43 -11.97
C PRO A 60 6.52 3.09 -12.98
N SER A 61 5.99 4.12 -13.62
CA SER A 61 4.95 3.92 -14.63
C SER A 61 5.49 2.97 -15.69
N SER A 62 4.62 2.18 -16.31
CA SER A 62 5.03 1.24 -17.36
C SER A 62 5.84 1.92 -18.47
N GLY A 63 5.61 3.21 -18.72
CA GLY A 63 6.41 4.02 -19.65
C GLY A 63 7.85 4.27 -19.17
N VAL A 64 8.06 4.57 -17.89
CA VAL A 64 9.42 4.71 -17.31
C VAL A 64 10.16 3.38 -17.37
N LEU A 65 9.47 2.29 -17.01
CA LEU A 65 10.05 0.96 -17.03
C LEU A 65 10.40 0.53 -18.46
N ALA A 66 9.46 0.66 -19.40
CA ALA A 66 9.66 0.35 -20.82
C ALA A 66 10.72 1.26 -21.45
N GLY A 67 10.79 2.54 -21.06
CA GLY A 67 11.84 3.45 -21.50
C GLY A 67 13.22 3.03 -21.01
N GLY A 68 13.35 2.61 -19.74
CA GLY A 68 14.59 2.09 -19.19
C GLY A 68 15.05 0.83 -19.92
N PHE A 69 14.16 -0.16 -20.07
CA PHE A 69 14.48 -1.39 -20.79
C PHE A 69 14.76 -1.15 -22.28
N GLY A 70 13.98 -0.28 -22.93
CA GLY A 70 14.17 0.08 -24.33
C GLY A 70 15.49 0.81 -24.58
N GLY A 71 15.88 1.71 -23.69
CA GLY A 71 17.17 2.41 -23.74
C GLY A 71 18.34 1.44 -23.63
N VAL A 72 18.32 0.57 -22.62
CA VAL A 72 19.40 -0.43 -22.42
C VAL A 72 19.44 -1.44 -23.56
N ALA A 73 18.28 -1.94 -24.02
CA ALA A 73 18.20 -2.86 -25.16
C ALA A 73 18.70 -2.20 -26.46
N GLY A 74 18.41 -0.92 -26.68
CA GLY A 74 18.90 -0.15 -27.82
C GLY A 74 20.41 -0.01 -27.81
N ILE A 75 21.01 0.37 -26.68
CA ILE A 75 22.47 0.44 -26.53
C ILE A 75 23.09 -0.94 -26.75
N PHE A 76 22.54 -1.98 -26.13
CA PHE A 76 23.01 -3.34 -26.29
C PHE A 76 23.00 -3.78 -27.76
N ALA A 77 21.91 -3.51 -28.49
CA ALA A 77 21.80 -3.84 -29.90
C ALA A 77 22.84 -3.11 -30.75
N LEU A 78 23.08 -1.82 -30.50
CA LEU A 78 24.12 -1.05 -31.20
C LEU A 78 25.52 -1.64 -30.99
N PHE A 79 25.86 -2.05 -29.77
CA PHE A 79 27.14 -2.68 -29.47
C PHE A 79 27.26 -4.09 -30.05
N PHE A 80 26.20 -4.90 -29.96
CA PHE A 80 26.19 -6.24 -30.52
C PHE A 80 26.33 -6.22 -32.05
N PHE A 81 25.64 -5.30 -32.72
CA PHE A 81 25.77 -5.11 -34.16
C PHE A 81 27.00 -4.31 -34.59
N ALA A 82 27.83 -3.80 -33.67
CA ALA A 82 29.08 -3.14 -34.02
C ALA A 82 30.08 -4.09 -34.70
N GLU A 83 29.91 -5.41 -34.55
CA GLU A 83 30.66 -6.42 -35.33
C GLU A 83 30.25 -6.44 -36.80
N VAL A 84 29.04 -5.98 -37.14
CA VAL A 84 28.58 -5.86 -38.52
C VAL A 84 29.22 -4.61 -39.15
N PRO A 85 30.03 -4.75 -40.21
CA PRO A 85 30.82 -3.63 -40.74
C PRO A 85 29.97 -2.44 -41.21
N LYS A 86 28.71 -2.68 -41.61
CA LYS A 86 27.77 -1.63 -42.02
C LYS A 86 27.33 -0.76 -40.83
N VAL A 87 26.97 -1.36 -39.69
CA VAL A 87 26.51 -0.62 -38.50
C VAL A 87 27.66 0.13 -37.83
N SER A 88 28.85 -0.49 -37.79
CA SER A 88 30.06 0.12 -37.28
C SER A 88 30.43 1.41 -38.04
N LYS A 89 30.46 1.34 -39.38
CA LYS A 89 30.78 2.49 -40.24
C LYS A 89 29.68 3.56 -40.27
N ASP A 90 28.41 3.16 -40.31
CA ASP A 90 27.32 4.12 -40.49
C ASP A 90 26.89 4.81 -39.20
N ILE A 91 26.99 4.13 -38.04
CA ILE A 91 26.50 4.63 -36.75
C ILE A 91 27.65 4.83 -35.76
N MET A 92 28.43 3.80 -35.47
CA MET A 92 29.44 3.86 -34.39
C MET A 92 30.56 4.85 -34.70
N GLN A 93 31.05 4.93 -35.95
CA GLN A 93 32.05 5.91 -36.40
C GLN A 93 31.59 7.37 -36.32
N LYS A 94 30.26 7.64 -36.29
CA LYS A 94 29.71 9.00 -36.18
C LYS A 94 29.52 9.46 -34.73
N VAL A 95 29.75 8.58 -33.76
CA VAL A 95 29.68 8.95 -32.34
C VAL A 95 30.95 9.71 -31.97
N PRO A 96 30.88 10.99 -31.54
CA PRO A 96 32.06 11.85 -31.38
C PRO A 96 33.07 11.40 -30.31
N ILE A 97 32.70 10.44 -29.45
CA ILE A 97 33.58 9.90 -28.41
C ILE A 97 34.08 8.49 -28.77
N LEU A 98 33.26 7.69 -29.45
CA LEU A 98 33.54 6.28 -29.73
C LEU A 98 34.02 6.03 -31.17
N GLY A 99 33.81 6.97 -32.08
CA GLY A 99 33.96 6.73 -33.51
C GLY A 99 35.37 6.42 -33.95
N SER A 100 36.38 7.03 -33.33
CA SER A 100 37.80 6.77 -33.60
C SER A 100 38.22 5.34 -33.31
N TYR A 101 37.59 4.67 -32.34
CA TYR A 101 37.89 3.27 -32.01
C TYR A 101 37.42 2.28 -33.09
N PHE A 102 36.46 2.70 -33.92
CA PHE A 102 35.91 1.88 -35.00
C PHE A 102 36.49 2.24 -36.38
N VAL A 103 37.41 3.21 -36.45
CA VAL A 103 38.15 3.51 -37.69
C VAL A 103 39.26 2.48 -37.85
N LYS A 104 39.06 1.55 -38.78
CA LYS A 104 40.12 0.64 -39.21
C LYS A 104 40.88 1.30 -40.35
N GLU A 105 41.97 1.99 -40.03
CA GLU A 105 42.93 2.43 -41.05
C GLU A 105 43.61 1.19 -41.63
N ILE A 106 43.46 1.01 -42.94
CA ILE A 106 44.17 -0.01 -43.71
C ILE A 106 45.33 0.71 -44.38
N ALA A 107 46.56 0.34 -44.05
CA ALA A 107 47.73 0.89 -44.70
C ALA A 107 47.68 0.55 -46.21
N PRO A 108 47.94 1.52 -47.12
CA PRO A 108 47.84 1.28 -48.56
C PRO A 108 48.72 0.11 -49.06
N GLU A 109 49.80 -0.16 -48.35
CA GLU A 109 50.76 -1.23 -48.61
C GLU A 109 50.28 -2.64 -48.23
N ASP A 110 49.20 -2.75 -47.44
CA ASP A 110 48.58 -4.02 -47.00
C ASP A 110 47.27 -4.32 -47.77
N ASN A 111 47.02 -3.57 -48.84
CA ASN A 111 45.87 -3.77 -49.71
C ASN A 111 46.29 -4.56 -50.97
N PRO A 112 45.83 -5.82 -51.14
CA PRO A 112 46.16 -6.63 -52.32
C PRO A 112 45.36 -6.28 -53.60
N PHE A 113 44.71 -5.11 -53.66
CA PHE A 113 44.01 -4.57 -54.85
C PHE A 113 44.28 -3.09 -55.08
#